data_AF-A0A969RBB0-F1
#
_entry.id   AF-A0A969RBB0-F1
#
_cell.length_a   1.000
_cell.length_b   1.000
_cell.length_c   1.000
_cell.angle_alpha   90.00
_cell.angle_beta   90.00
_cell.angle_gamma   90.00
#
_symmetry.space_group_name_H-M   'P 1'
#
loop_
_entity.id
_entity.type
_entity.pdbx_description
1 polymer ?
#
loop_
_entity_poly.entity_id
_entity_poly.type
_entity_poly.pdbx_seq_one_letter_code
_entity_poly.pdbx_strand_id
1 'polypeptide(L)' 'MQIDKAKHLLQHCDLSIAEIAIRVGFCDQSHLTRCCKRIVGMTPKQLLQP' A
#
# COMPACT_ATOMS: atom_id res chain seq x y z
N MET A 1 -1.13 -1.35 -12.22
CA MET A 1 -0.59 -2.49 -11.41
C MET A 1 -1.14 -2.41 -9.98
N GLN A 2 -1.15 -3.50 -9.21
CA GLN A 2 -1.69 -3.58 -7.83
C GLN A 2 -1.19 -2.45 -6.91
N ILE A 3 0.09 -2.07 -7.07
CA ILE A 3 0.75 -1.00 -6.29
C ILE A 3 0.20 0.40 -6.59
N ASP A 4 -0.20 0.66 -7.83
CA ASP A 4 -0.75 1.96 -8.24
C ASP A 4 -2.12 2.20 -7.58
N LYS A 5 -2.98 1.16 -7.59
CA LYS A 5 -4.24 1.14 -6.84
C LYS A 5 -4.01 1.28 -5.33
N ALA A 6 -2.99 0.61 -4.79
CA ALA A 6 -2.66 0.72 -3.37
C ALA A 6 -2.26 2.15 -3.01
N LYS A 7 -1.44 2.81 -3.83
CA LYS A 7 -1.04 4.21 -3.64
C LYS A 7 -2.24 5.14 -3.67
N HIS A 8 -3.15 4.97 -4.63
CA HIS A 8 -4.39 5.76 -4.69
C HIS A 8 -5.23 5.60 -3.42
N LEU A 9 -5.46 4.36 -2.97
CA LEU A 9 -6.23 4.08 -1.75
C LEU A 9 -5.56 4.62 -0.48
N LEU A 10 -4.23 4.55 -0.39
CA LEU A 10 -3.47 5.12 0.72
C LEU A 10 -3.65 6.64 0.80
N GLN A 11 -3.78 7.34 -0.33
CA GLN A 11 -3.85 8.80 -0.35
C GLN A 11 -5.29 9.35 -0.25
N HIS A 12 -6.30 8.54 -0.57
CA HIS A 12 -7.68 9.01 -0.73
C HIS A 12 -8.68 8.30 0.17
N CYS A 13 -8.24 7.39 1.04
CA CYS A 13 -9.12 6.66 1.94
C CYS A 13 -8.50 6.51 3.34
N ASP A 14 -9.33 6.65 4.37
CA ASP A 14 -8.99 6.31 5.78
C ASP A 14 -9.02 4.80 6.05
N LEU A 15 -8.50 4.00 5.11
CA LEU A 15 -8.37 2.57 5.29
C LEU A 15 -7.02 2.24 5.95
N SER A 16 -7.02 1.22 6.81
CA SER A 16 -5.77 0.69 7.34
C SER A 16 -4.91 0.13 6.19
N ILE A 17 -3.59 0.14 6.36
CA ILE A 17 -2.67 -0.44 5.36
C ILE A 17 -2.95 -1.94 5.16
N ALA A 18 -3.44 -2.63 6.20
CA ALA A 18 -3.85 -4.03 6.12
C ALA A 18 -5.10 -4.22 5.24
N GLU A 19 -6.14 -3.41 5.43
CA GLU A 19 -7.32 -3.41 4.57
C GLU A 19 -6.95 -3.13 3.11
N ILE A 20 -6.10 -2.13 2.87
CA ILE A 20 -5.64 -1.79 1.52
C ILE A 20 -4.89 -2.96 0.90
N ALA A 21 -4.04 -3.65 1.65
CA ALA A 21 -3.31 -4.82 1.18
C ALA A 21 -4.27 -5.91 0.69
N ILE A 22 -5.28 -6.27 1.47
CA ILE A 22 -6.29 -7.27 1.07
C ILE A 22 -7.07 -6.79 -0.17
N ARG A 23 -7.47 -5.51 -0.19
CA ARG A 23 -8.32 -4.94 -1.24
C ARG A 23 -7.62 -4.85 -2.60
N VAL A 24 -6.29 -4.70 -2.59
CA VAL A 24 -5.46 -4.70 -3.79
C VAL A 24 -4.79 -6.04 -4.04
N GLY A 25 -5.25 -7.13 -3.40
CA GLY A 25 -4.87 -8.51 -3.69
C GLY A 25 -3.53 -8.98 -3.12
N PHE A 26 -3.03 -8.32 -2.07
CA PHE A 26 -1.93 -8.84 -1.26
C PHE A 26 -2.47 -9.72 -0.12
N CYS A 27 -1.66 -10.69 0.29
CA CYS A 27 -2.01 -11.61 1.38
C CYS A 27 -2.08 -10.91 2.75
N ASP A 28 -1.21 -9.91 2.96
CA ASP A 28 -1.11 -9.15 4.20
C ASP A 28 -0.37 -7.81 3.99
N GLN A 29 -0.37 -6.98 5.03
CA GLN A 29 0.32 -5.68 5.07
C GLN A 29 1.84 -5.79 4.81
N SER A 30 2.50 -6.82 5.32
CA SER A 30 3.95 -7.02 5.14
C SER A 30 4.30 -7.31 3.69
N HIS A 31 3.48 -8.11 3.00
CA HIS A 31 3.66 -8.39 1.58
C HIS A 31 3.49 -7.12 0.73
N LEU A 32 2.45 -6.31 1.01
CA LEU A 32 2.28 -4.99 0.40
C LEU A 32 3.50 -4.10 0.69
N THR A 33 3.98 -4.06 1.93
CA THR A 33 5.11 -3.22 2.34
C THR A 33 6.40 -3.57 1.61
N ARG A 34 6.72 -4.87 1.50
CA ARG A 34 7.88 -5.35 0.72
C ARG A 34 7.76 -4.99 -0.75
N CYS A 35 6.59 -5.14 -1.34
CA CYS A 35 6.36 -4.79 -2.74
C CYS A 35 6.40 -3.28 -2.99
N CYS A 36 5.78 -2.47 -2.13
CA CYS A 36 5.87 -1.01 -2.20
C CYS A 36 7.32 -0.55 -2.10
N LYS A 37 8.09 -1.06 -1.14
CA LYS A 37 9.51 -0.69 -1.00
C LYS A 37 10.34 -1.10 -2.22
N ARG A 38 10.05 -2.25 -2.83
CA ARG A 38 10.75 -2.76 -4.01
C ARG A 38 10.39 -2.03 -5.31
N ILE A 39 9.12 -1.64 -5.48
CA ILE A 39 8.60 -1.07 -6.74
C ILE A 39 8.58 0.47 -6.70
N VAL A 40 8.20 1.04 -5.56
CA VAL A 40 8.03 2.50 -5.35
C VAL A 40 9.24 3.11 -4.63
N GLY A 41 10.05 2.30 -3.94
CA GLY A 41 11.15 2.79 -3.10
C GLY A 41 10.72 3.30 -1.73
N MET A 42 9.42 3.35 -1.45
CA MET A 42 8.83 3.86 -0.21
C MET A 42 7.91 2.84 0.43
N THR A 43 7.76 2.87 1.75
CA THR A 43 6.76 2.06 2.45
C THR A 43 5.36 2.67 2.34
N PRO A 44 4.28 1.87 2.47
CA PRO A 44 2.91 2.41 2.48
C PRO A 44 2.68 3.51 3.52
N LYS A 45 3.33 3.40 4.69
CA LYS A 45 3.26 4.43 5.75
C LYS A 45 3.90 5.75 5.33
N GLN A 46 5.02 5.71 4.60
CA GLN A 46 5.67 6.91 4.06
C GLN A 46 4.85 7.56 2.94
N LEU A 47 3.96 6.81 2.27
CA LEU A 47 3.04 7.38 1.28
C LEU A 47 1.81 8.04 1.91
N LEU A 48 1.46 7.65 3.14
CA LEU A 48 0.37 8.22 3.95
C LEU A 48 0.76 9.52 4.66
N GLN A 49 2.02 9.63 5.06
CA GLN A 49 2.57 10.80 5.74
C GLN A 49 3.55 11.49 4.78
N PRO A 50 3.07 12.40 3.90
CA PRO A 50 3.96 13.16 3.03
C PRO A 50 4.92 14.06 3.82
#